data_AF-A0A2G2A6E9-F1
#
_entry.id   AF-A0A2G2A6E9-F1
#
_cell.length_a   1.000
_cell.length_b   1.000
_cell.length_c   1.000
_cell.angle_alpha   90.00
_cell.angle_beta   90.00
_cell.angle_gamma   90.00
#
_symmetry.space_group_name_H-M   'P 1'
#
loop_
_entity.id
_entity.type
_entity.pdbx_description
1 polymer ?
#
loop_
_entity_poly.entity_id
_entity_poly.type
_entity_poly.pdbx_seq_one_letter_code
_entity_poly.pdbx_strand_id
1 'polypeptide(L)' 'MKQIPLGRSDIMVSDWCLGTMTFGTHTSVADSGRQIDMCLDAGINCLDTAEMYPVNPVAAETVGQSEEAVGAWVA' A
#
# COMPACT_ATOMS: atom_id res chain seq x y z
N MET A 1 12.47 -0.53 13.05
CA MET A 1 11.48 0.51 12.70
C MET A 1 11.30 1.48 13.86
N LYS A 2 11.29 2.80 13.64
CA LYS A 2 10.92 3.77 14.67
C LYS A 2 9.40 3.98 14.63
N GLN A 3 8.77 4.09 15.80
CA GLN A 3 7.34 4.37 15.91
C GLN A 3 7.12 5.85 16.23
N ILE A 4 6.17 6.49 15.54
CA ILE A 4 5.84 7.91 15.64
C ILE A 4 4.34 8.04 15.95
N PRO A 5 3.93 8.87 16.93
CA PRO A 5 2.52 9.13 17.17
C PRO A 5 1.84 9.78 15.96
N LEU A 6 0.67 9.29 15.56
CA LEU A 6 -0.13 9.89 14.51
C LEU A 6 -0.88 11.11 15.05
N GLY A 7 -0.21 12.27 15.00
CA GLY A 7 -0.75 13.53 15.47
C GLY A 7 -1.02 13.50 16.98
N ARG A 8 -2.28 13.72 17.37
CA ARG A 8 -2.74 13.71 18.78
C ARG A 8 -3.50 12.43 19.16
N SER A 9 -3.46 11.41 18.31
CA SER A 9 -4.11 10.12 18.57
C SER A 9 -3.18 9.17 19.34
N ASP A 10 -3.75 8.10 19.85
CA ASP A 10 -3.00 6.99 20.47
C ASP A 10 -2.46 5.98 19.44
N ILE A 11 -2.57 6.28 18.14
CA ILE A 11 -2.07 5.42 17.06
C ILE A 11 -0.58 5.67 16.86
N MET A 12 0.20 4.60 16.78
CA MET A 12 1.64 4.64 16.47
C MET A 12 1.86 4.13 15.04
N VAL A 13 2.50 4.95 14.21
CA VAL A 13 2.86 4.60 12.84
C VAL A 13 4.37 4.46 12.69
N SER A 14 4.83 3.61 11.78
CA SER A 14 6.23 3.51 11.38
C SER A 14 6.74 4.84 10.79
N ASP A 15 8.05 5.09 10.91
CA ASP A 15 8.70 6.25 10.30
C ASP A 15 8.80 6.17 8.75
N TRP A 16 8.32 5.06 8.18
CA TRP A 16 8.14 4.81 6.75
C TRP A 16 6.71 4.34 6.47
N CYS A 17 6.19 4.66 5.28
CA CYS A 17 4.89 4.21 4.79
C CYS A 17 5.06 3.54 3.41
N LEU A 18 4.35 2.43 3.17
CA LEU A 18 4.31 1.76 1.88
C LEU A 18 3.28 2.43 0.97
N GLY A 19 3.73 3.10 -0.09
CA GLY A 19 2.85 3.58 -1.15
C GLY A 19 2.52 2.48 -2.18
N THR A 20 1.29 2.47 -2.70
CA THR A 20 0.76 1.37 -3.54
C THR A 20 0.37 1.79 -4.97
N MET A 21 0.79 2.98 -5.40
CA MET A 21 0.32 3.60 -6.64
C MET A 21 0.66 2.85 -7.95
N THR A 22 1.51 1.82 -7.87
CA THR A 22 1.92 0.97 -9.00
C THR A 22 1.26 -0.41 -9.04
N PHE A 23 0.53 -0.77 -7.98
CA PHE A 23 -0.08 -2.09 -7.82
C PHE A 23 -1.17 -2.31 -8.88
N GLY A 24 -1.18 -3.48 -9.51
CA GLY A 24 -2.11 -3.81 -10.60
C GLY A 24 -1.60 -3.48 -12.01
N THR A 25 -0.61 -2.59 -12.16
CA THR A 25 -0.03 -2.23 -13.48
C THR A 25 1.47 -2.54 -13.57
N HIS A 26 2.31 -1.65 -13.05
CA HIS A 26 3.77 -1.82 -13.06
C HIS A 26 4.23 -2.86 -12.04
N THR A 27 3.40 -3.12 -11.03
CA THR A 27 3.60 -4.16 -10.02
C THR A 27 2.43 -5.13 -10.13
N SER A 28 2.71 -6.40 -10.41
CA SER A 28 1.68 -7.44 -10.46
C SER A 28 1.02 -7.63 -9.08
N VAL A 29 -0.19 -8.20 -9.04
CA VAL A 29 -0.88 -8.47 -7.77
C VAL A 29 -0.08 -9.42 -6.86
N ALA A 30 0.61 -10.40 -7.44
CA ALA A 30 1.46 -11.30 -6.68
C ALA A 30 2.69 -10.56 -6.09
N ASP A 31 3.27 -9.64 -6.86
CA ASP A 31 4.43 -8.87 -6.44
C ASP A 31 4.07 -7.78 -5.43
N SER A 32 2.87 -7.20 -5.52
CA SER A 32 2.37 -6.28 -4.50
C SER A 32 2.19 -6.98 -3.16
N GLY A 33 1.62 -8.19 -3.14
CA GLY A 33 1.54 -9.01 -1.93
C GLY A 33 2.91 -9.23 -1.30
N ARG A 34 3.91 -9.63 -2.11
CA ARG A 34 5.30 -9.78 -1.63
C ARG A 34 5.88 -8.48 -1.07
N GLN A 35 5.59 -7.33 -1.68
CA GLN A 35 6.03 -6.03 -1.16
C GLN A 35 5.40 -5.70 0.19
N ILE A 36 4.11 -6.01 0.37
CA ILE A 36 3.42 -5.81 1.64
C ILE A 36 4.03 -6.70 2.73
N ASP A 37 4.25 -7.99 2.44
CA ASP A 37 4.87 -8.94 3.38
C ASP A 37 6.27 -8.47 3.81
N MET A 38 7.11 -8.04 2.86
CA MET A 38 8.44 -7.50 3.16
C MET A 38 8.39 -6.25 4.04
N CYS A 39 7.39 -5.38 3.83
CA CYS A 39 7.21 -4.18 4.64
C CYS A 39 6.80 -4.55 6.08
N LEU A 40 5.89 -5.51 6.24
CA LEU A 40 5.48 -6.01 7.56
C LEU A 40 6.65 -6.66 8.30
N ASP A 41 7.44 -7.49 7.63
CA ASP A 41 8.64 -8.11 8.21
C ASP A 41 9.67 -7.07 8.67
N ALA A 42 9.77 -5.93 7.97
CA ALA A 42 10.61 -4.79 8.36
C ALA A 42 10.01 -3.93 9.50
N GLY A 43 8.76 -4.21 9.89
CA GLY A 43 8.02 -3.51 10.95
C GLY A 43 7.26 -2.27 10.49
N ILE A 44 7.06 -2.08 9.18
CA ILE A 44 6.21 -1.02 8.62
C ILE A 44 4.75 -1.38 8.90
N ASN A 45 3.97 -0.44 9.44
CA ASN A 45 2.55 -0.65 9.77
C ASN A 45 1.62 0.39 9.10
N CYS A 46 2.17 1.20 8.19
CA CYS A 46 1.45 2.23 7.47
C CYS A 46 1.51 1.94 5.97
N LEU A 47 0.34 1.88 5.32
CA LEU A 47 0.16 1.66 3.89
C LEU A 47 -0.76 2.75 3.34
N ASP A 48 -0.39 3.31 2.19
CA ASP A 48 -1.12 4.36 1.48
C ASP A 48 -1.66 3.84 0.15
N THR A 49 -2.94 4.08 -0.10
CA THR A 49 -3.67 3.70 -1.32
C THR A 49 -4.76 4.72 -1.64
N ALA A 50 -5.38 4.62 -2.81
CA ALA A 50 -6.45 5.50 -3.24
C ALA A 50 -7.35 4.85 -4.30
N GLU A 51 -8.61 5.27 -4.37
CA GLU A 51 -9.59 4.80 -5.36
C GLU A 51 -9.11 4.97 -6.82
N MET A 52 -8.29 5.98 -7.09
CA MET A 52 -7.78 6.28 -8.43
C MET A 52 -6.53 5.47 -8.81
N TYR A 53 -5.92 4.75 -7.87
CA TYR A 53 -4.68 4.01 -8.12
C TYR A 53 -4.97 2.68 -8.84
N PRO A 54 -4.05 2.20 -9.68
CA PRO A 54 -2.71 2.74 -9.97
C PRO A 54 -2.70 3.97 -10.88
N VAL A 55 -1.61 4.74 -10.82
CA VAL A 55 -1.37 5.95 -11.63
C VAL A 55 -0.16 5.78 -12.55
N ASN A 56 0.01 6.76 -13.45
CA ASN A 56 1.09 6.90 -14.41
C ASN A 56 1.09 5.85 -15.55
N PRO A 57 0.04 5.80 -16.39
CA PRO A 57 -1.08 6.74 -16.46
C PRO A 57 -2.29 6.28 -15.63
N VAL A 58 -3.19 7.22 -15.33
CA VAL A 58 -4.56 6.90 -14.88
C VAL A 58 -5.37 6.48 -16.10
N ALA A 59 -6.01 5.31 -16.05
CA ALA A 59 -6.83 4.77 -17.13
C ALA A 59 -8.13 4.17 -16.57
N ALA A 60 -9.25 4.33 -17.29
CA ALA A 60 -10.56 3.89 -16.82
C ALA A 60 -10.62 2.37 -16.56
N GLU A 61 -9.80 1.61 -17.29
CA GLU A 61 -9.70 0.15 -17.21
C GLU A 61 -8.91 -0.33 -15.98
N THR A 62 -8.09 0.54 -15.38
CA THR A 62 -7.19 0.18 -14.28
C THR A 62 -7.50 0.86 -12.96
N VAL A 63 -8.27 1.95 -12.94
CA VAL A 63 -8.70 2.63 -11.71
C VAL A 63 -9.29 1.63 -10.70
N GLY A 64 -8.82 1.68 -9.46
CA GLY A 64 -9.23 0.80 -8.36
C GLY A 64 -8.37 -0.46 -8.21
N GLN A 65 -7.56 -0.83 -9.20
CA GLN A 65 -6.77 -2.08 -9.14
C GLN A 65 -5.75 -2.12 -7.99
N SER A 66 -5.27 -0.98 -7.50
CA SER A 66 -4.40 -0.97 -6.32
C SER A 66 -5.14 -1.42 -5.07
N GLU A 67 -6.39 -0.98 -4.88
CA GLU A 67 -7.22 -1.43 -3.75
C GLU A 67 -7.65 -2.89 -3.93
N GLU A 68 -7.93 -3.34 -5.16
CA GLU A 68 -8.16 -4.77 -5.44
C GLU A 68 -6.93 -5.63 -5.10
N ALA A 69 -5.73 -5.16 -5.44
CA ALA A 69 -4.48 -5.86 -5.13
C ALA A 69 -4.23 -5.94 -3.61
N VAL A 70 -4.49 -4.86 -2.88
CA VAL A 70 -4.44 -4.85 -1.40
C VAL A 70 -5.51 -5.78 -0.83
N GLY A 71 -6.74 -5.73 -1.35
CA GLY A 71 -7.84 -6.58 -0.92
C GLY A 71 -7.56 -8.08 -1.14
N ALA A 72 -6.93 -8.43 -2.27
CA ALA A 72 -6.51 -9.80 -2.56
C ALA A 72 -5.42 -10.32 -1.60
N TRP A 73 -4.62 -9.42 -1.00
CA TRP A 73 -3.63 -9.78 0.02
C TRP A 73 -4.25 -9.89 1.43
N VAL A 74 -5.26 -9.07 1.76
CA VAL A 74 -5.92 -9.09 3.09
C VAL A 74 -6.84 -10.31 3.29
N ALA A 75 -7.47 -10.79 2.22
CA ALA A 75 -8.52 -11.83 2.26
C ALA A 75 -8.00 -13.24 2.57
#